data_AF-A0A0A1ZVA5-F1
#
_entry.id   AF-A0A0A1ZVA5-F1
#
_cell.length_a   1.000
_cell.length_b   1.000
_cell.length_c   1.000
_cell.angle_alpha   90.00
_cell.angle_beta   90.00
_cell.angle_gamma   90.00
#
_symmetry.space_group_name_H-M   'P 1'
#
loop_
_entity.id
_entity.type
_entity.pdbx_description
1 polymer ?
#
loop_
_entity_poly.entity_id
_entity_poly.type
_entity_poly.pdbx_seq_one_letter_code
_entity_poly.pdbx_strand_id
1 'polypeptide(L)'
;MAKKDFKKVFNLNSYECWRNHRKGVTFGLFLSIFAFYLGTPFYKEAKVEDTCAKLNSSFQITGDEAMKKLNLKEIKNYNSRKLANYYCERYLGIK
;
A
#
# COMPACT_ATOMS: atom_id res chain seq x y z
N MET A 1 45.95 -25.76 16.15
CA MET A 1 45.09 -25.48 17.33
C MET A 1 44.14 -24.32 17.03
N ALA A 2 43.19 -24.46 16.09
CA ALA A 2 42.38 -23.30 15.64
C ALA A 2 40.86 -23.56 15.63
N LYS A 3 40.39 -24.78 15.37
CA LYS A 3 38.95 -25.08 15.27
C LYS A 3 38.19 -25.06 16.60
N LYS A 4 38.83 -25.42 17.72
CA LYS A 4 38.16 -25.53 19.02
C LYS A 4 37.95 -24.17 19.68
N ASP A 5 38.88 -23.23 19.50
CA ASP A 5 38.81 -21.90 20.11
C ASP A 5 37.81 -20.98 19.40
N PHE A 6 37.69 -21.07 18.08
CA PHE A 6 36.64 -20.35 17.33
C PHE A 6 35.23 -20.77 17.76
N LYS A 7 34.99 -22.07 18.02
CA LYS A 7 33.68 -22.57 18.49
C LYS A 7 33.31 -22.06 19.89
N LYS A 8 34.31 -21.81 20.73
CA LYS A 8 34.15 -21.32 22.11
C LYS A 8 33.96 -19.80 22.17
N VAL A 9 34.67 -19.04 21.33
CA VAL A 9 34.53 -17.57 21.24
C VAL A 9 33.17 -17.16 20.69
N PHE A 10 32.63 -17.88 19.70
CA PHE A 10 31.31 -17.58 19.14
C PHE A 10 30.14 -18.09 19.99
N ASN A 11 30.39 -18.76 21.14
CA ASN A 11 29.39 -19.38 22.01
C ASN A 11 28.17 -19.88 21.22
N LEU A 12 28.43 -20.70 20.20
CA LEU A 12 27.41 -21.19 19.29
C LEU A 12 26.66 -22.32 19.98
N ASN A 13 25.83 -21.96 20.96
CA ASN A 13 24.63 -22.72 21.23
C ASN A 13 23.73 -22.52 20.00
N SER A 14 24.09 -23.18 18.87
CA SER A 14 23.44 -23.02 17.57
C SER A 14 21.93 -23.15 17.67
N TYR A 15 21.44 -23.91 18.66
CA TYR A 15 20.03 -24.05 18.95
C TYR A 15 19.36 -22.78 19.49
N GLU A 16 19.98 -22.05 20.42
CA GLU A 16 19.44 -20.79 20.95
C GLU A 16 19.50 -19.66 19.93
N CYS A 17 20.61 -19.54 19.19
CA CYS A 17 20.74 -18.56 18.11
C CYS A 17 19.68 -18.81 17.02
N TRP A 18 19.51 -20.07 16.60
CA TRP A 18 18.48 -20.46 15.65
C TRP A 18 17.05 -20.24 16.17
N ARG A 19 16.82 -20.47 17.47
CA ARG A 19 15.52 -20.23 18.11
C ARG A 19 15.20 -18.73 18.19
N ASN A 20 16.18 -17.90 18.51
CA ASN A 20 16.02 -16.45 18.58
C ASN A 20 15.86 -15.85 17.17
N HIS A 21 16.59 -16.37 16.19
CA HIS A 21 16.43 -15.99 14.78
C HIS A 21 15.02 -16.34 14.26
N ARG A 22 14.50 -17.55 14.54
CA ARG A 22 13.12 -17.90 14.19
C ARG A 22 12.08 -16.98 14.81
N LYS A 23 12.27 -16.55 16.07
CA LYS A 23 11.40 -15.55 16.71
C LYS A 23 11.48 -14.18 16.04
N GLY A 24 12.68 -13.70 15.71
CA GLY A 24 12.88 -12.43 15.01
C GLY A 24 12.28 -12.43 13.60
N VAL A 25 12.47 -13.51 12.84
CA VAL A 25 11.93 -13.65 11.49
C VAL A 25 10.40 -13.74 11.52
N THR A 26 9.82 -14.53 12.42
CA THR A 26 8.35 -14.63 12.54
C THR A 26 7.72 -13.32 12.98
N PHE A 27 8.32 -12.62 13.94
CA PHE A 27 7.84 -11.31 14.37
C PHE A 27 7.98 -10.25 13.27
N GLY A 28 9.13 -10.21 12.58
CA GLY A 28 9.34 -9.29 11.46
C GLY A 28 8.38 -9.55 10.29
N LEU A 29 8.13 -10.82 9.96
CA LEU A 29 7.15 -11.20 8.95
C LEU A 29 5.73 -10.82 9.37
N PHE A 30 5.38 -11.03 10.65
CA PHE A 30 4.09 -10.60 11.17
C PHE A 30 3.90 -9.09 11.04
N LEU A 31 4.92 -8.30 11.42
CA LEU A 31 4.88 -6.85 11.30
C LEU A 31 4.77 -6.36 9.84
N SER A 32 5.48 -7.00 8.90
CA SER A 32 5.41 -6.59 7.49
C SER A 32 4.03 -6.86 6.89
N ILE A 33 3.44 -8.03 7.19
CA ILE A 33 2.07 -8.36 6.77
C ILE A 33 1.07 -7.39 7.41
N PHE A 34 1.22 -7.12 8.71
CA PHE A 34 0.34 -6.22 9.44
C PHE A 34 0.41 -4.78 8.92
N ALA A 35 1.61 -4.27 8.67
CA ALA A 35 1.81 -2.94 8.09
C ALA A 35 1.22 -2.83 6.69
N PHE A 36 1.38 -3.87 5.85
CA PHE A 36 0.78 -3.88 4.52
C PHE A 36 -0.75 -3.95 4.60
N TYR A 37 -1.30 -4.79 5.47
CA TYR A 37 -2.75 -4.93 5.65
C TYR A 37 -3.39 -3.59 6.05
N LEU A 38 -2.83 -2.91 7.05
CA LEU A 38 -3.32 -1.60 7.49
C LEU A 38 -3.01 -0.48 6.51
N GLY A 39 -1.85 -0.50 5.83
CA GLY A 39 -1.45 0.55 4.90
C GLY A 39 -2.24 0.53 3.58
N THR A 40 -2.61 -0.66 3.08
CA THR A 40 -3.30 -0.80 1.79
C THR A 40 -4.59 0.02 1.65
N PRO A 41 -5.51 0.13 2.63
CA PRO A 41 -6.66 1.01 2.51
C PRO A 41 -6.22 2.48 2.37
N PHE A 42 -5.29 2.98 3.21
CA PHE A 42 -4.83 4.36 3.12
C PHE A 42 -4.22 4.70 1.75
N TYR A 43 -3.43 3.79 1.16
CA TYR A 43 -2.88 4.01 -0.18
C TYR A 43 -3.97 4.09 -1.26
N LYS A 44 -5.05 3.32 -1.11
CA LYS A 44 -6.18 3.38 -2.04
C LYS A 44 -6.96 4.68 -1.88
N GLU A 45 -7.22 5.10 -0.66
CA GLU A 45 -7.94 6.36 -0.39
C GLU A 45 -7.16 7.57 -0.88
N ALA A 46 -5.86 7.66 -0.55
CA ALA A 46 -4.98 8.73 -1.02
C ALA A 46 -4.91 8.81 -2.54
N LYS A 47 -4.95 7.66 -3.24
CA LYS A 47 -4.95 7.61 -4.71
C LYS A 47 -6.27 8.15 -5.30
N VAL A 48 -7.40 7.87 -4.66
CA VAL A 48 -8.71 8.41 -5.08
C VAL A 48 -8.73 9.91 -4.85
N GLU A 49 -8.32 10.39 -3.68
CA GLU A 49 -8.23 11.82 -3.36
C GLU A 49 -7.31 12.57 -4.33
N ASP A 50 -6.09 12.06 -4.59
CA ASP A 50 -5.15 12.67 -5.54
C ASP A 50 -5.72 12.72 -6.97
N THR A 51 -6.42 11.67 -7.40
CA THR A 51 -7.07 11.65 -8.71
C THR A 51 -8.20 12.68 -8.78
N CYS A 52 -9.02 12.77 -7.73
CA CYS A 52 -10.11 13.74 -7.65
C CYS A 52 -9.61 15.18 -7.56
N ALA A 53 -8.55 15.43 -6.79
CA ALA A 53 -7.88 16.71 -6.71
C ALA A 53 -7.34 17.14 -8.07
N LYS A 54 -6.62 16.25 -8.78
CA LYS A 54 -6.10 16.52 -10.14
C LYS A 54 -7.19 16.74 -11.18
N LEU A 55 -8.34 16.06 -11.04
CA LEU A 55 -9.48 16.26 -11.92
C LEU A 55 -10.07 17.67 -11.74
N ASN A 56 -10.15 18.13 -10.49
CA ASN A 56 -10.69 19.43 -10.12
C ASN A 56 -9.70 20.59 -10.38
N SER A 57 -8.41 20.39 -10.09
CA SER A 57 -7.36 21.39 -10.27
C SER A 57 -6.88 21.45 -11.73
N SER A 58 -7.31 22.47 -12.46
CA SER A 58 -6.73 22.89 -13.74
C SER A 58 -6.76 21.87 -14.88
N PHE A 59 -7.72 20.93 -14.90
CA PHE A 59 -7.87 19.97 -15.99
C PHE A 59 -6.59 19.14 -16.26
N GLN A 60 -5.75 18.93 -15.25
CA GLN A 60 -4.48 18.20 -15.42
C GLN A 60 -4.69 16.77 -15.96
N ILE A 61 -5.85 16.18 -15.70
CA ILE A 61 -6.26 14.88 -16.23
C ILE A 61 -7.60 14.98 -16.99
N THR A 62 -7.73 14.14 -18.02
CA THR A 62 -8.98 13.99 -18.78
C THR A 62 -10.00 13.16 -18.01
N GLY A 63 -11.29 13.28 -18.37
CA GLY A 63 -12.36 12.50 -17.75
C GLY A 63 -12.17 10.99 -17.92
N ASP A 64 -11.72 10.56 -19.11
CA ASP A 64 -11.47 9.15 -19.41
C ASP A 64 -10.29 8.60 -18.61
N GLU A 65 -9.24 9.40 -18.40
CA GLU A 65 -8.10 9.02 -17.58
C GLU A 65 -8.49 8.90 -16.10
N ALA A 66 -9.32 9.81 -15.59
CA ALA A 66 -9.87 9.73 -14.25
C ALA A 66 -10.76 8.50 -14.07
N MET A 67 -11.65 8.20 -15.02
CA MET A 67 -12.49 7.01 -15.02
C MET A 67 -11.67 5.72 -14.92
N LYS A 68 -10.56 5.62 -15.68
CA LYS A 68 -9.63 4.49 -15.61
C LYS A 68 -8.93 4.41 -14.25
N LYS A 69 -8.41 5.52 -13.72
CA LYS A 69 -7.71 5.54 -12.42
C LYS A 69 -8.64 5.18 -11.24
N LEU A 70 -9.91 5.56 -11.34
CA LEU A 70 -10.98 5.26 -10.38
C LEU A 70 -11.65 3.90 -10.61
N ASN A 71 -11.25 3.15 -11.66
CA ASN A 71 -11.87 1.88 -12.08
C ASN A 71 -13.41 1.97 -12.26
N LEU A 72 -13.89 3.10 -12.76
CA LEU A 72 -15.32 3.33 -12.99
C LEU A 72 -15.74 2.71 -14.34
N LYS A 73 -16.95 2.15 -14.39
CA LYS A 73 -17.53 1.63 -15.64
C LYS A 73 -18.02 2.80 -16.49
N GLU A 74 -17.67 2.79 -17.76
CA GLU A 74 -18.22 3.75 -18.73
C GLU A 74 -19.72 3.54 -18.92
N ILE A 75 -20.46 4.64 -18.96
CA ILE A 75 -21.90 4.65 -19.20
C ILE A 75 -22.13 5.25 -20.59
N LYS A 76 -22.79 4.50 -21.48
CA LYS A 76 -23.15 4.99 -22.82
C LYS A 76 -24.01 6.26 -22.70
N ASN A 77 -23.70 7.28 -23.50
CA ASN A 77 -24.33 8.61 -23.52
C ASN A 77 -24.07 9.51 -22.29
N TYR A 78 -23.09 9.21 -21.44
CA TYR A 78 -22.72 10.09 -20.33
C TYR A 78 -21.29 10.60 -20.48
N ASN A 79 -21.07 11.89 -20.18
CA ASN A 79 -19.74 12.49 -20.24
C ASN A 79 -18.87 11.92 -19.10
N SER A 80 -17.77 11.24 -19.45
CA SER A 80 -16.83 10.61 -18.53
C SER A 80 -16.30 11.57 -17.46
N ARG A 81 -16.08 12.84 -17.81
CA ARG A 81 -15.64 13.88 -16.88
C ARG A 81 -16.70 14.20 -15.83
N LYS A 82 -17.97 14.30 -16.24
CA LYS A 82 -19.08 14.58 -15.33
C LYS A 82 -19.30 13.40 -14.38
N LEU A 83 -19.09 12.17 -14.86
CA LEU A 83 -19.25 10.96 -14.07
C LEU A 83 -18.16 10.84 -13.01
N ALA A 84 -16.90 11.10 -13.40
CA ALA A 84 -15.78 11.13 -12.50
C ALA A 84 -15.92 12.25 -11.44
N ASN A 85 -16.35 13.46 -11.84
CA ASN A 85 -16.63 14.55 -10.89
C ASN A 85 -17.72 14.17 -9.89
N TYR A 86 -18.85 13.61 -10.35
CA TYR A 86 -19.93 13.16 -9.46
C TYR A 86 -19.44 12.10 -8.46
N TYR A 87 -18.60 11.17 -8.91
CA TYR A 87 -17.98 10.19 -8.01
C TYR A 87 -17.08 10.87 -6.97
N CYS A 88 -16.24 11.81 -7.39
CA CYS A 88 -15.34 12.55 -6.52
C CYS A 88 -16.06 13.41 -5.48
N GLU A 89 -17.12 14.13 -5.87
CA GLU A 89 -17.96 14.90 -4.93
C GLU A 89 -18.58 14.00 -3.86
N ARG A 90 -19.12 12.85 -4.28
CA ARG A 90 -19.71 11.88 -3.37
C ARG A 90 -18.67 11.23 -2.46
N TYR A 91 -17.46 10.98 -2.95
CA TYR A 91 -16.37 10.38 -2.19
C TYR A 91 -15.80 11.37 -1.15
N LEU A 92 -15.61 12.63 -1.53
CA LEU A 92 -15.09 13.69 -0.66
C LEU A 92 -16.15 14.26 0.31
N GLY A 93 -17.42 13.90 0.15
CA GLY A 93 -18.51 14.39 0.99
C GLY A 93 -18.81 15.88 0.83
N ILE A 94 -18.32 16.50 -0.24
CA ILE A 94 -18.55 17.92 -0.54
C ILE A 94 -19.92 18.01 -1.21
N LYS A 95 -20.90 18.57 -0.50
CA LYS A 95 -22.25 18.84 -1.00
C LYS A 95 -22.59 20.31 -0.81
#